data_AF-A0A6L6PD41-F1
#
_entry.id   AF-A0A6L6PD41-F1
#
_cell.length_a   1.000
_cell.length_b   1.000
_cell.length_c   1.000
_cell.angle_alpha   90.00
_cell.angle_beta   90.00
_cell.angle_gamma   90.00
#
_symmetry.space_group_name_H-M   'P 1'
#
loop_
_entity.id
_entity.type
_entity.pdbx_description
1 polymer ?
#
loop_
_entity_poly.entity_id
_entity_poly.type
_entity_poly.pdbx_seq_one_letter_code
_entity_poly.pdbx_strand_id
1 'polypeptide(L)'
;MGTRRKPPEVELVIREDGSALKTVKFGSVTVTAPAPSAEEVEHNVREGQKALARALRRMLRAGVNLPQPPNVPYFHADPDIPGRIIRKLNG
;
A
#
# COMPACT_ATOMS: atom_id res chain seq x y z
N MET A 1 25.32 51.90 40.31
CA MET A 1 24.13 51.02 40.42
C MET A 1 23.97 50.32 39.07
N GLY A 2 24.54 49.11 38.93
CA GLY A 2 24.67 48.44 37.63
C GLY A 2 23.41 47.66 37.26
N THR A 3 22.77 48.00 36.16
CA THR A 3 21.62 47.25 35.63
C THR A 3 22.10 45.95 34.99
N ARG A 4 21.87 44.81 35.65
CA ARG A 4 22.04 43.48 35.04
C ARG A 4 21.02 43.34 33.91
N ARG A 5 21.48 43.33 32.66
CA ARG A 5 20.64 42.93 31.51
C ARG A 5 20.38 41.42 31.63
N LYS A 6 19.10 41.04 31.69
CA LYS A 6 18.64 39.64 31.62
C LYS A 6 19.10 39.09 30.26
N PRO A 7 19.78 37.93 30.19
CA PRO A 7 20.19 37.36 28.92
C PRO A 7 18.94 36.99 28.09
N PRO A 8 18.97 37.18 26.76
CA PRO A 8 17.85 36.81 25.91
C PRO A 8 17.63 35.30 25.95
N GLU A 9 16.41 34.90 26.25
CA GLU A 9 15.94 33.53 26.20
C GLU A 9 15.82 33.14 24.73
N VAL A 10 16.73 32.30 24.24
CA VAL A 10 16.72 31.83 22.85
C VAL A 10 15.91 30.54 22.83
N GLU A 11 14.66 30.65 22.37
CA GLU A 11 13.79 29.50 22.16
C GLU A 11 14.16 28.82 20.84
N LEU A 12 14.79 27.64 20.93
CA LEU A 12 15.12 26.83 19.77
C LEU A 12 13.85 26.11 19.29
N VAL A 13 13.14 26.73 18.34
CA VAL A 13 12.00 26.08 17.67
C VAL A 13 12.52 25.12 16.62
N ILE A 14 12.60 23.83 16.96
CA ILE A 14 12.84 22.77 15.99
C ILE A 14 11.58 22.63 15.15
N ARG A 15 11.61 23.13 13.92
CA ARG A 15 10.58 22.86 12.92
C ARG A 15 10.88 21.49 12.31
N GLU A 16 9.98 20.53 12.49
CA GLU A 16 10.07 19.24 11.80
C GLU A 16 9.79 19.48 10.30
N ASP A 17 10.81 19.85 9.54
CA ASP A 17 10.75 20.01 8.08
C ASP A 17 10.77 18.64 7.36
N GLY A 18 10.07 17.64 7.92
CA GLY A 18 9.97 16.28 7.38
C GLY A 18 8.64 16.05 6.67
N SER A 19 8.64 15.26 5.60
CA SER A 19 7.41 14.80 4.95
C SER A 19 6.52 14.10 5.99
N ALA A 20 5.29 14.55 6.18
CA ALA A 20 4.36 13.93 7.11
C ALA A 20 4.26 12.42 6.83
N LEU A 21 4.73 11.59 7.77
CA LEU A 21 4.70 10.15 7.61
C LEU A 21 3.26 9.65 7.75
N LYS A 22 2.82 8.77 6.85
CA LYS A 22 1.56 8.03 6.95
C LYS A 22 1.83 6.58 7.28
N THR A 23 1.05 6.06 8.22
CA THR A 23 1.04 4.65 8.58
C THR A 23 -0.19 3.98 7.99
N VAL A 24 0.02 2.88 7.25
CA VAL A 24 -1.05 2.10 6.62
C VAL A 24 -0.89 0.62 7.00
N LYS A 25 -2.00 -0.03 7.32
CA LYS A 25 -2.05 -1.45 7.70
C LYS A 25 -2.59 -2.31 6.56
N PHE A 26 -1.79 -3.30 6.15
CA PHE A 26 -2.13 -4.32 5.17
C PHE A 26 -2.23 -5.68 5.87
N GLY A 27 -3.42 -6.03 6.36
CA GLY A 27 -3.61 -7.24 7.15
C GLY A 27 -2.83 -7.19 8.46
N SER A 28 -1.81 -8.05 8.61
CA SER A 28 -0.90 -8.04 9.77
C SER A 28 0.30 -7.10 9.61
N VAL A 29 0.56 -6.58 8.40
CA VAL A 29 1.73 -5.74 8.11
C VAL A 29 1.36 -4.27 8.31
N THR A 30 2.24 -3.51 8.96
CA THR A 30 2.10 -2.06 9.12
C THR A 30 3.26 -1.38 8.42
N VAL A 31 2.97 -0.45 7.52
CA VAL A 31 3.96 0.30 6.73
C VAL A 31 3.86 1.76 7.12
N THR A 32 4.98 2.37 7.52
CA THR A 32 5.08 3.81 7.77
C THR A 32 6.04 4.40 6.75
N ALA A 33 5.56 5.35 5.95
CA ALA A 33 6.33 5.98 4.89
C ALA A 33 5.90 7.44 4.70
N PRO A 34 6.72 8.29 4.05
CA PRO A 34 6.31 9.62 3.62
C PRO A 34 4.94 9.62 2.94
N ALA A 35 4.09 10.58 3.30
CA ALA A 35 2.84 10.79 2.59
C ALA A 35 3.16 11.17 1.13
N PRO A 36 2.56 10.47 0.14
CA PRO A 36 2.68 10.86 -1.26
C PRO A 36 2.04 12.24 -1.46
N SER A 37 2.52 12.96 -2.47
CA SER A 37 1.92 14.23 -2.88
C SER A 37 0.48 14.04 -3.35
N ALA A 38 -0.34 15.09 -3.31
CA ALA A 38 -1.72 15.04 -3.77
C ALA A 38 -1.81 14.62 -5.26
N GLU A 39 -0.87 15.08 -6.08
CA GLU A 39 -0.79 14.75 -7.51
C GLU A 39 -0.49 13.26 -7.73
N GLU A 40 0.43 12.68 -6.97
CA GLU A 40 0.73 11.24 -7.02
C GLU A 40 -0.47 10.40 -6.58
N VAL A 41 -1.20 10.84 -5.55
CA VAL A 41 -2.42 10.16 -5.10
C VAL A 41 -3.45 10.13 -6.23
N GLU A 42 -3.73 11.27 -6.86
CA GLU A 42 -4.70 11.36 -7.95
C GLU A 42 -4.28 10.52 -9.16
N HIS A 43 -2.99 10.57 -9.52
CA HIS A 43 -2.43 9.73 -10.58
C HIS A 43 -2.66 8.24 -10.29
N ASN A 44 -2.32 7.78 -9.09
CA ASN A 44 -2.45 6.39 -8.68
C ASN A 44 -3.91 5.92 -8.65
N VAL A 45 -4.83 6.77 -8.18
CA VAL A 45 -6.27 6.47 -8.20
C VAL A 45 -6.75 6.28 -9.64
N ARG A 46 -6.37 7.19 -10.55
CA ARG A 46 -6.77 7.12 -11.96
C ARG A 46 -6.23 5.86 -12.65
N GLU A 47 -4.96 5.52 -12.43
CA GLU A 47 -4.36 4.30 -13.00
C GLU A 47 -4.99 3.03 -12.41
N GLY A 48 -5.28 3.02 -11.10
CA GLY A 48 -6.01 1.94 -10.44
C GLY A 48 -7.41 1.73 -11.04
N GLN A 49 -8.17 2.81 -11.26
CA GLN A 49 -9.48 2.75 -11.90
C GLN A 49 -9.41 2.21 -13.33
N LYS A 50 -8.42 2.64 -14.12
CA LYS A 50 -8.20 2.11 -15.48
C LYS A 50 -7.89 0.61 -15.45
N ALA A 51 -7.02 0.17 -14.54
CA ALA A 51 -6.68 -1.24 -14.40
C ALA A 51 -7.90 -2.08 -14.00
N LEU A 52 -8.68 -1.61 -13.03
CA LEU A 52 -9.90 -2.27 -12.59
C LEU A 52 -10.93 -2.34 -13.72
N ALA A 53 -11.14 -1.26 -14.47
CA ALA A 53 -12.07 -1.26 -15.60
C ALA A 53 -11.70 -2.30 -16.68
N ARG A 54 -10.40 -2.51 -16.92
CA ARG A 54 -9.91 -3.58 -17.83
C ARG A 54 -10.20 -4.97 -17.26
N ALA A 55 -9.93 -5.17 -15.97
CA ALA A 55 -10.14 -6.46 -15.31
C ALA A 55 -11.64 -6.81 -15.20
N LEU A 56 -12.49 -5.83 -14.87
CA LEU A 56 -13.93 -6.02 -14.68
C LEU A 56 -14.60 -6.55 -15.95
N ARG A 57 -14.22 -6.07 -17.12
CA ARG A 57 -14.72 -6.58 -18.42
C ARG A 57 -14.43 -8.06 -18.63
N ARG A 58 -13.29 -8.54 -18.12
CA ARG A 58 -12.96 -9.97 -18.14
C ARG A 58 -13.79 -10.67 -17.06
N MET A 59 -13.74 -10.24 -15.81
CA MET A 59 -14.45 -10.91 -14.70
C MET A 59 -15.97 -11.01 -14.87
N LEU A 60 -16.62 -10.03 -15.52
CA LEU A 60 -18.07 -10.03 -15.75
C LEU A 60 -18.53 -10.97 -16.87
N ARG A 61 -17.63 -11.49 -17.71
CA ARG A 61 -17.99 -12.56 -18.66
C ARG A 61 -18.04 -13.88 -17.90
N ALA A 62 -19.23 -14.45 -17.73
CA ALA A 62 -19.37 -15.82 -17.23
C ALA A 62 -18.53 -16.77 -18.09
N GLY A 63 -17.70 -17.60 -17.46
CA GLY A 63 -16.84 -18.56 -18.17
C GLY A 63 -15.48 -18.02 -18.64
N VAL A 64 -14.92 -16.97 -18.01
CA VAL A 64 -13.52 -16.58 -18.28
C VAL A 64 -12.59 -17.73 -17.91
N ASN A 65 -12.17 -18.44 -18.94
CA ASN A 65 -11.05 -19.32 -18.89
C ASN A 65 -9.80 -18.42 -18.84
N LEU A 66 -9.19 -18.29 -17.66
CA LEU A 66 -7.87 -17.68 -17.55
C LEU A 66 -6.89 -18.72 -18.12
N PRO A 67 -6.33 -18.52 -19.32
CA PRO A 67 -5.49 -19.53 -19.94
C PRO A 67 -4.32 -19.82 -19.00
N GLN A 68 -4.26 -21.06 -18.54
CA GLN A 68 -3.20 -21.49 -17.64
C GLN A 68 -1.95 -21.78 -18.47
N PRO A 69 -0.82 -21.10 -18.21
CA PRO A 69 0.43 -21.46 -18.85
C PRO A 69 0.82 -22.87 -18.39
N PRO A 70 1.22 -23.77 -19.32
CA PRO A 70 1.68 -25.10 -18.94
C PRO A 70 2.89 -25.00 -18.01
N ASN A 71 3.00 -25.93 -17.06
CA ASN A 71 4.10 -26.03 -16.10
C ASN A 71 4.18 -24.94 -15.02
N VAL A 72 3.14 -24.10 -14.86
CA VAL A 72 3.07 -23.16 -13.73
C VAL A 72 2.25 -23.79 -12.60
N PRO A 73 2.84 -24.06 -11.42
CA PRO A 73 2.11 -24.63 -10.30
C PRO A 73 1.12 -23.63 -9.72
N TYR A 74 -0.12 -24.08 -9.49
CA TYR A 74 -1.16 -23.28 -8.85
C TYR A 74 -1.19 -23.53 -7.35
N PHE A 75 -1.37 -22.46 -6.57
CA PHE A 75 -1.54 -22.52 -5.13
C PHE A 75 -2.93 -21.98 -4.79
N HIS A 76 -3.70 -22.74 -4.03
CA HIS A 76 -4.95 -22.26 -3.43
C HIS A 76 -5.06 -22.73 -1.99
N ALA A 77 -5.82 -21.98 -1.19
CA ALA A 77 -6.20 -22.43 0.14
C ALA A 77 -7.12 -23.65 0.01
N ASP A 78 -6.89 -24.64 0.86
CA ASP A 78 -7.81 -25.77 1.02
C ASP A 78 -9.15 -25.24 1.55
N PRO A 79 -10.27 -25.45 0.82
CA PRO A 79 -11.57 -24.94 1.23
C PRO A 79 -12.09 -25.62 2.51
N ASP A 80 -11.62 -26.82 2.82
CA ASP A 80 -12.10 -27.63 3.94
C ASP A 80 -11.18 -27.49 5.17
N ILE A 81 -9.90 -27.13 4.97
CA ILE A 81 -8.90 -27.08 6.04
C ILE A 81 -8.22 -25.70 6.09
N PRO A 82 -8.66 -24.82 7.01
CA PRO A 82 -8.05 -23.51 7.21
C PRO A 82 -6.54 -23.61 7.47
N GLY A 83 -5.75 -22.83 6.74
CA GLY A 83 -4.29 -22.77 6.88
C GLY A 83 -3.50 -23.78 6.04
N ARG A 84 -4.17 -24.69 5.34
CA ARG A 84 -3.53 -25.59 4.38
C ARG A 84 -3.54 -24.97 2.98
N ILE A 85 -2.40 -25.02 2.28
CA ILE A 85 -2.27 -24.56 0.89
C ILE A 85 -2.02 -25.77 0.00
N ILE A 86 -2.82 -25.93 -1.05
CA ILE A 86 -2.71 -27.00 -2.04
C ILE A 86 -1.91 -26.49 -3.24
N ARG A 87 -0.82 -27.20 -3.57
CA ARG A 87 -0.03 -26.98 -4.80
C ARG A 87 -0.47 -27.96 -5.89
N LYS A 88 -1.14 -27.46 -6.92
CA LYS A 88 -1.49 -28.25 -8.11
C LYS A 88 -0.38 -28.12 -9.15
N LEU A 89 0.43 -29.16 -9.27
CA LEU A 89 1.42 -29.29 -10.33
C LEU A 89 0.66 -29.55 -11.64
N ASN A 90 0.69 -28.59 -12.58
CA ASN A 90 0.17 -28.67 -13.95
C ASN A 90 -1.27 -28.21 -14.24
N GLY A 91 -1.94 -27.55 -13.30
CA GLY A 91 -3.21 -26.88 -13.62
C GLY A 91 -4.41 -27.80 -13.79
#